data_AF-A0A0C9ZSK4-F1
#
_entry.id   AF-A0A0C9ZSK4-F1
#
_cell.length_a   1.000
_cell.length_b   1.000
_cell.length_c   1.000
_cell.angle_alpha   90.00
_cell.angle_beta   90.00
_cell.angle_gamma   90.00
#
_symmetry.space_group_name_H-M   'P 1'
#
loop_
_entity.id
_entity.type
_entity.pdbx_description
1 polymer ?
#
loop_
_entity_poly.entity_id
_entity_poly.type
_entity_poly.pdbx_seq_one_letter_code
_entity_poly.pdbx_strand_id
1 'polypeptide(L)'
;MIDDSKEMSSKMDRPVQRFGEIPGAPIGTTWKNRRECFDAGMHRQTEAGISGTETDGAFSIVVSGQYMDDKDNGDKILYTGSGGYKLGDRTREQDRDQQWTDFGNQALRKSSETGKPVRVIRGYELDSEFAPWEGFRYDGLYTCTRVTLFSVSTHM
;
A
#
# COMPACT_ATOMS: atom_id res chain seq x y z
N MET A 1 33.88 6.00 30.36
CA MET A 1 33.13 7.12 29.78
C MET A 1 32.39 6.55 28.60
N ILE A 2 31.10 6.26 28.79
CA ILE A 2 30.24 5.75 27.72
C ILE A 2 29.81 6.98 26.92
N ASP A 3 30.02 6.90 25.61
CA ASP A 3 29.67 7.97 24.68
C ASP A 3 28.15 7.94 24.44
N ASP A 4 27.42 8.59 25.35
CA ASP A 4 25.96 8.71 25.34
C ASP A 4 25.44 9.49 24.11
N SER A 5 26.32 10.03 23.26
CA SER A 5 25.94 10.76 22.04
C SER A 5 25.35 9.86 20.95
N LYS A 6 25.58 8.53 21.01
CA LYS A 6 25.00 7.57 20.07
C LYS A 6 23.57 7.14 20.41
N GLU A 7 23.11 7.34 21.64
CA GLU A 7 21.79 6.87 22.08
C GLU A 7 20.67 7.92 21.92
N MET A 8 21.02 9.17 21.64
CA MET A 8 20.06 10.29 21.51
C MET A 8 19.58 10.57 20.07
N SER A 9 20.07 9.86 19.05
CA SER A 9 19.79 10.20 17.64
C SER A 9 18.60 9.48 16.97
N SER A 10 17.90 8.52 17.59
CA SER A 10 16.91 7.70 16.85
C SER A 10 15.43 7.87 17.21
N LYS A 11 15.09 8.82 18.09
CA LYS A 11 13.71 9.22 18.41
C LYS A 11 13.35 10.60 17.83
N MET A 12 13.91 10.96 16.67
CA MET A 12 13.28 12.01 15.87
C MET A 12 11.87 11.54 15.53
N ASP A 13 10.89 12.35 15.93
CA ASP A 13 9.45 12.19 15.80
C ASP A 13 9.08 11.49 14.47
N ARG A 14 8.93 10.16 14.50
CA ARG A 14 8.49 9.43 13.32
C ARG A 14 7.02 9.79 13.15
N PRO A 15 6.62 10.44 12.04
CA PRO A 15 5.23 10.82 11.87
C PRO A 15 4.34 9.59 12.05
N VAL A 16 3.42 9.69 13.01
CA VAL A 16 2.45 8.65 13.33
C VAL A 16 1.66 8.34 12.06
N GLN A 17 1.45 7.05 11.78
CA GLN A 17 0.59 6.65 10.66
C GLN A 17 -0.78 7.31 10.82
N ARG A 18 -1.28 7.93 9.75
CA ARG A 18 -2.49 8.75 9.78
C ARG A 18 -3.34 8.51 8.54
N PHE A 19 -4.63 8.80 8.67
CA PHE A 19 -5.54 8.96 7.54
C PHE A 19 -5.34 10.32 6.87
N GLY A 20 -5.73 10.39 5.59
CA GLY A 20 -5.73 11.62 4.81
C GLY A 20 -4.35 12.04 4.33
N GLU A 21 -4.24 13.33 4.00
CA GLU A 21 -3.08 13.98 3.40
C GLU A 21 -1.84 13.98 4.30
N ILE A 22 -0.67 13.99 3.66
CA ILE A 22 0.62 14.26 4.31
C ILE A 22 1.01 15.72 4.07
N PRO A 23 1.21 16.54 5.12
CA PRO A 23 1.63 17.93 4.96
C PRO A 23 2.90 18.04 4.11
N GLY A 24 2.87 18.91 3.10
CA GLY A 24 4.01 19.12 2.19
C GLY A 24 4.12 18.14 1.02
N ALA A 25 3.20 17.17 0.89
CA ALA A 25 3.16 16.23 -0.23
C ALA A 25 1.80 16.31 -0.96
N PRO A 26 1.57 17.33 -1.80
CA PRO A 26 0.35 17.43 -2.60
C PRO A 26 0.22 16.28 -3.61
N ILE A 27 -0.99 16.08 -4.15
CA ILE A 27 -1.23 15.15 -5.26
C ILE A 27 -0.25 15.44 -6.40
N GLY A 28 0.35 14.39 -6.96
CA GLY A 28 1.39 14.45 -7.98
C GLY A 28 2.82 14.44 -7.43
N THR A 29 3.02 14.52 -6.11
CA THR A 29 4.35 14.37 -5.51
C THR A 29 4.93 13.00 -5.86
N THR A 30 6.21 12.98 -6.24
CA THR A 30 6.93 11.77 -6.64
C THR A 30 8.08 11.43 -5.69
N TRP A 31 8.40 10.15 -5.62
CA TRP A 31 9.56 9.60 -4.92
C TRP A 31 10.24 8.57 -5.81
N LYS A 32 11.56 8.47 -5.70
CA LYS A 32 12.34 7.56 -6.55
C LYS A 32 12.07 6.09 -6.23
N ASN A 33 11.79 5.78 -4.97
CA ASN A 33 11.68 4.41 -4.49
C ASN A 33 10.76 4.29 -3.27
N ARG A 34 10.42 3.05 -2.90
CA ARG A 34 9.60 2.73 -1.72
C ARG A 34 10.18 3.24 -0.40
N ARG A 35 11.51 3.38 -0.30
CA ARG A 35 12.16 3.88 0.91
C ARG A 35 11.92 5.38 1.09
N GLU A 36 11.98 6.15 0.03
CA GLU A 36 11.64 7.57 0.05
C GLU A 36 10.15 7.80 0.38
N CYS A 37 9.23 6.98 -0.15
CA CYS A 37 7.82 6.99 0.27
C CYS A 37 7.67 6.74 1.78
N PHE A 38 8.48 5.82 2.34
CA PHE A 38 8.48 5.49 3.77
C PHE A 38 9.02 6.64 4.63
N ASP A 39 10.13 7.23 4.22
CA ASP A 39 10.79 8.32 4.94
C ASP A 39 9.95 9.60 4.89
N ALA A 40 9.22 9.85 3.79
CA ALA A 40 8.25 10.94 3.67
C ALA A 40 6.95 10.72 4.44
N GLY A 41 6.73 9.54 5.03
CA GLY A 41 5.48 9.21 5.73
C GLY A 41 4.29 8.90 4.81
N MET A 42 4.50 8.89 3.49
CA MET A 42 3.46 8.66 2.49
C MET A 42 2.92 7.23 2.58
N HIS A 43 3.83 6.25 2.64
CA HIS A 43 3.51 4.83 2.76
C HIS A 43 4.53 4.11 3.64
N ARG A 44 4.13 3.68 4.84
CA ARG A 44 5.02 3.22 5.92
C ARG A 44 5.37 1.74 5.83
N GLN A 45 5.48 1.21 4.62
CA GLN A 45 5.96 -0.14 4.29
C GLN A 45 6.90 -0.05 3.10
N THR A 46 8.08 -0.68 3.17
CA THR A 46 9.02 -0.69 2.03
C THR A 46 8.70 -1.78 1.02
N GLU A 47 8.04 -2.86 1.45
CA GLU A 47 7.73 -4.03 0.62
C GLU A 47 6.22 -4.21 0.43
N ALA A 48 5.47 -4.34 1.53
CA ALA A 48 4.03 -4.63 1.49
C ALA A 48 3.25 -3.54 0.74
N GLY A 49 2.29 -3.93 -0.10
CA GLY A 49 1.47 -2.99 -0.86
C GLY A 49 0.46 -2.22 0.01
N ILE A 50 0.12 -2.72 1.20
CA ILE A 50 -0.89 -2.13 2.08
C ILE A 50 -0.22 -1.70 3.39
N SER A 51 -0.46 -0.45 3.81
CA SER A 51 -0.04 0.08 5.12
C SER A 51 -1.29 0.47 5.89
N GLY A 52 -1.52 -0.16 7.05
CA GLY A 52 -2.77 -0.06 7.81
C GLY A 52 -2.70 -0.75 9.16
N THR A 53 -3.85 -0.86 9.83
CA THR A 53 -4.09 -1.77 10.95
C THR A 53 -5.44 -2.47 10.76
N GLU A 54 -5.61 -3.66 11.33
CA GLU A 54 -6.89 -4.38 11.36
C GLU A 54 -8.00 -3.63 12.12
N THR A 55 -7.62 -2.78 13.08
CA THR A 55 -8.54 -2.02 13.93
C THR A 55 -9.02 -0.72 13.26
N ASP A 56 -8.11 0.02 12.64
CA ASP A 56 -8.41 1.36 12.13
C ASP A 56 -8.73 1.38 10.64
N GLY A 57 -8.10 0.50 9.87
CA GLY A 57 -8.16 0.44 8.41
C GLY A 57 -6.81 0.67 7.72
N ALA A 58 -6.82 0.62 6.39
CA ALA A 58 -5.70 0.99 5.55
C ALA A 58 -5.52 2.52 5.52
N PHE A 59 -4.28 2.98 5.75
CA PHE A 59 -3.89 4.38 5.61
C PHE A 59 -3.44 4.70 4.18
N SER A 60 -2.79 3.73 3.51
CA SER A 60 -2.28 3.89 2.16
C SER A 60 -2.07 2.56 1.47
N ILE A 61 -2.15 2.56 0.13
CA ILE A 61 -1.80 1.43 -0.72
C ILE A 61 -0.81 1.85 -1.81
N VAL A 62 -0.04 0.88 -2.29
CA VAL A 62 0.82 1.01 -3.47
C VAL A 62 0.29 0.08 -4.56
N VAL A 63 0.04 0.65 -5.74
CA VAL A 63 -0.38 -0.05 -6.96
C VAL A 63 0.81 -0.03 -7.91
N SER A 64 1.48 -1.17 -8.09
CA SER A 64 2.77 -1.23 -8.80
C SER A 64 2.94 -2.49 -9.66
N GLY A 65 1.86 -3.04 -10.20
CA GLY A 65 1.91 -4.15 -11.15
C GLY A 65 2.34 -5.50 -10.58
N GLN A 66 2.36 -5.65 -9.24
CA GLN A 66 2.77 -6.92 -8.60
C GLN A 66 1.70 -8.01 -8.68
N TYR A 67 0.46 -7.65 -9.01
CA TYR A 67 -0.65 -8.58 -9.13
C TYR A 67 -1.28 -8.45 -10.51
N MET A 68 -1.31 -9.54 -11.27
CA MET A 68 -1.87 -9.56 -12.63
C MET A 68 -3.36 -9.22 -12.68
N ASP A 69 -4.08 -9.41 -11.55
CA ASP A 69 -5.52 -9.18 -11.45
C ASP A 69 -5.89 -7.72 -11.11
N ASP A 70 -4.89 -6.87 -10.83
CA ASP A 70 -5.13 -5.45 -10.60
C ASP A 70 -5.67 -4.78 -11.88
N LYS A 71 -6.70 -3.94 -11.72
CA LYS A 71 -7.24 -3.11 -12.83
C LYS A 71 -7.29 -1.66 -12.40
N ASP A 72 -6.55 -0.82 -13.10
CA ASP A 72 -6.49 0.61 -12.82
C ASP A 72 -7.21 1.40 -13.91
N ASN A 73 -8.34 2.00 -13.54
CA ASN A 73 -9.15 2.87 -14.40
C ASN A 73 -9.06 4.34 -13.96
N GLY A 74 -7.98 4.74 -13.27
CA GLY A 74 -7.76 6.11 -12.85
C GLY A 74 -8.54 6.43 -11.58
N ASP A 75 -9.82 6.78 -11.70
CA ASP A 75 -10.69 7.10 -10.56
C ASP A 75 -11.15 5.85 -9.78
N LYS A 76 -11.04 4.67 -10.39
CA LYS A 76 -11.40 3.38 -9.82
C LYS A 76 -10.30 2.36 -10.01
N ILE A 77 -9.96 1.70 -8.91
CA ILE A 77 -8.94 0.66 -8.88
C ILE A 77 -9.57 -0.61 -8.33
N LEU A 78 -9.48 -1.69 -9.10
CA LEU A 78 -9.63 -3.04 -8.57
C LEU A 78 -8.26 -3.45 -8.06
N TYR A 79 -8.14 -3.62 -6.74
CA TYR A 79 -6.90 -3.90 -6.06
C TYR A 79 -6.94 -5.30 -5.43
N THR A 80 -5.92 -6.10 -5.72
CA THR A 80 -5.78 -7.46 -5.21
C THR A 80 -5.23 -7.41 -3.79
N GLY A 81 -5.80 -8.25 -2.92
CA GLY A 81 -5.35 -8.37 -1.53
C GLY A 81 -3.90 -8.85 -1.43
N SER A 82 -3.34 -8.73 -0.23
CA SER A 82 -2.06 -9.35 0.12
C SER A 82 -2.21 -10.84 0.36
N GLY A 83 -1.10 -11.57 0.29
CA GLY A 83 -1.06 -13.02 0.53
C GLY A 83 -1.27 -13.84 -0.74
N GLY A 84 -1.43 -15.15 -0.56
CA GLY A 84 -1.65 -16.08 -1.66
C GLY A 84 -0.41 -16.47 -2.47
N TYR A 85 0.80 -16.03 -2.08
CA TYR A 85 2.08 -16.36 -2.73
C TYR A 85 3.13 -16.86 -1.71
N LYS A 86 4.23 -17.46 -2.18
CA LYS A 86 5.36 -17.88 -1.34
C LYS A 86 6.11 -16.70 -0.74
N LEU A 87 6.42 -16.75 0.55
CA LEU A 87 7.24 -15.73 1.18
C LEU A 87 8.63 -15.69 0.53
N GLY A 88 9.08 -14.50 0.12
CA GLY A 88 10.34 -14.32 -0.60
C GLY A 88 10.21 -14.40 -2.12
N ASP A 89 9.04 -14.78 -2.64
CA ASP A 89 8.77 -14.70 -4.07
C ASP A 89 8.49 -13.25 -4.49
N ARG A 90 9.29 -12.76 -5.44
CA ARG A 90 9.20 -11.40 -5.97
C ARG A 90 8.20 -11.29 -7.12
N THR A 91 7.83 -12.41 -7.76
CA THR A 91 6.83 -12.42 -8.84
C THR A 91 5.42 -12.28 -8.29
N ARG A 92 5.21 -12.62 -7.00
CA ARG A 92 3.91 -12.66 -6.32
C ARG A 92 2.88 -13.56 -7.03
N GLU A 93 3.37 -14.56 -7.77
CA GLU A 93 2.53 -15.59 -8.38
C GLU A 93 1.68 -16.27 -7.32
N GLN A 94 0.36 -16.34 -7.57
CA GLN A 94 -0.58 -16.89 -6.61
C GLN A 94 -0.46 -18.41 -6.59
N ASP A 95 -0.04 -18.97 -5.46
CA ASP A 95 0.18 -20.41 -5.24
C ASP A 95 -0.76 -21.01 -4.19
N ARG A 96 -1.60 -20.19 -3.56
CA ARG A 96 -2.63 -20.57 -2.58
C ARG A 96 -3.68 -19.48 -2.43
N ASP A 97 -4.79 -19.83 -1.79
CA ASP A 97 -5.86 -18.87 -1.50
C ASP A 97 -5.39 -17.76 -0.56
N GLN A 98 -5.78 -16.53 -0.89
CA GLN A 98 -5.68 -15.38 0.02
C GLN A 98 -6.65 -15.54 1.18
N GLN A 99 -6.28 -15.05 2.36
CA GLN A 99 -7.13 -15.17 3.54
C GLN A 99 -7.59 -13.81 4.04
N TRP A 100 -8.80 -13.77 4.60
CA TRP A 100 -9.28 -12.60 5.31
C TRP A 100 -8.44 -12.26 6.54
N THR A 101 -7.72 -13.22 7.09
CA THR A 101 -6.82 -13.08 8.24
C THR A 101 -5.48 -12.45 7.87
N ASP A 102 -5.15 -12.31 6.58
CA ASP A 102 -3.96 -11.58 6.16
C ASP A 102 -4.07 -10.11 6.56
N PHE A 103 -3.04 -9.58 7.22
CA PHE A 103 -3.09 -8.26 7.86
C PHE A 103 -3.53 -7.13 6.92
N GLY A 104 -3.00 -7.10 5.70
CA GLY A 104 -3.40 -6.10 4.70
C GLY A 104 -4.88 -6.22 4.30
N ASN A 105 -5.38 -7.44 4.21
CA ASN A 105 -6.76 -7.73 3.82
C ASN A 105 -7.73 -7.32 4.94
N GLN A 106 -7.37 -7.54 6.21
CA GLN A 106 -8.12 -7.05 7.37
C GLN A 106 -8.22 -5.52 7.36
N ALA A 107 -7.10 -4.83 7.09
CA ALA A 107 -7.06 -3.37 7.02
C ALA A 107 -7.94 -2.82 5.89
N LEU A 108 -7.91 -3.42 4.69
CA LEU A 108 -8.79 -3.02 3.58
C LEU A 108 -10.26 -3.29 3.89
N ARG A 109 -10.58 -4.43 4.49
CA ARG A 109 -11.95 -4.74 4.93
C ARG A 109 -12.45 -3.69 5.91
N LYS A 110 -11.65 -3.34 6.92
CA LYS A 110 -11.98 -2.27 7.87
C LYS A 110 -12.13 -0.90 7.17
N SER A 111 -11.32 -0.59 6.16
CA SER A 111 -11.50 0.62 5.35
C SER A 111 -12.83 0.64 4.61
N SER A 112 -13.31 -0.51 4.11
CA SER A 112 -14.63 -0.60 3.45
C SER A 112 -15.81 -0.39 4.38
N GLU A 113 -15.63 -0.71 5.67
CA GLU A 113 -16.65 -0.49 6.71
C GLU A 113 -16.65 0.96 7.18
N THR A 114 -15.47 1.58 7.28
CA THR A 114 -15.31 2.92 7.90
C THR A 114 -15.40 4.06 6.90
N GLY A 115 -15.17 3.81 5.61
CA GLY A 115 -15.13 4.83 4.56
C GLY A 115 -13.96 5.82 4.70
N LYS A 116 -13.02 5.57 5.61
CA LYS A 116 -11.86 6.45 5.84
C LYS A 116 -10.99 6.54 4.58
N PRO A 117 -10.35 7.70 4.35
CA PRO A 117 -9.57 7.92 3.14
C PRO A 117 -8.27 7.11 3.15
N VAL A 118 -7.96 6.48 2.02
CA VAL A 118 -6.77 5.70 1.74
C VAL A 118 -5.93 6.44 0.71
N ARG A 119 -4.67 6.75 1.03
CA ARG A 119 -3.75 7.32 0.04
C ARG A 119 -3.38 6.27 -1.01
N VAL A 120 -3.46 6.63 -2.28
CA VAL A 120 -3.02 5.77 -3.39
C VAL A 120 -1.68 6.27 -3.93
N ILE A 121 -0.72 5.36 -4.03
CA ILE A 121 0.57 5.60 -4.65
C ILE A 121 0.70 4.67 -5.85
N ARG A 122 0.86 5.22 -7.05
CA ARG A 122 1.14 4.43 -8.27
C ARG A 122 2.64 4.30 -8.49
N GLY A 123 3.11 3.09 -8.80
CA GLY A 123 4.50 2.81 -9.18
C GLY A 123 4.66 2.70 -10.69
N TYR A 124 5.84 3.05 -11.22
CA TYR A 124 6.12 3.06 -12.66
C TYR A 124 6.07 1.70 -13.35
N GLU A 125 6.22 0.60 -12.61
CA GLU A 125 6.13 -0.76 -13.14
C GLU A 125 4.68 -1.24 -13.32
N LEU A 126 3.71 -0.41 -12.94
CA LEU A 126 2.30 -0.69 -13.20
C LEU A 126 2.02 -0.57 -14.70
N ASP A 127 1.51 -1.64 -15.30
CA ASP A 127 0.98 -1.63 -16.67
C ASP A 127 -0.36 -0.90 -16.72
N SER A 128 -0.31 0.43 -16.71
CA SER A 128 -1.48 1.32 -16.73
C SER A 128 -1.12 2.68 -17.32
N GLU A 129 -2.04 3.30 -18.06
CA GLU A 129 -1.90 4.68 -18.55
C GLU A 129 -1.79 5.72 -17.41
N PHE A 130 -2.23 5.36 -16.21
CA PHE A 130 -2.19 6.23 -15.03
C PHE A 130 -0.87 6.11 -14.26
N ALA A 131 -0.03 5.12 -14.57
CA ALA A 131 1.25 4.95 -13.93
C ALA A 131 2.17 6.16 -14.19
N PRO A 132 3.02 6.56 -13.23
CA PRO A 132 4.06 7.54 -13.51
C PRO A 132 5.11 6.95 -14.45
N TRP A 133 5.79 7.81 -15.21
CA TRP A 133 6.91 7.40 -16.06
C TRP A 133 8.08 6.79 -15.28
N GLU A 134 8.31 7.29 -14.05
CA GLU A 134 9.36 6.79 -13.16
C GLU A 134 8.93 6.86 -11.69
N GLY A 135 9.55 6.02 -10.86
CA GLY A 135 9.38 6.05 -9.42
C GLY A 135 7.94 5.77 -8.95
N PHE A 136 7.52 6.51 -7.93
CA PHE A 136 6.24 6.36 -7.25
C PHE A 136 5.58 7.73 -7.12
N ARG A 137 4.30 7.84 -7.49
CA ARG A 137 3.54 9.11 -7.44
C ARG A 137 2.34 8.98 -6.53
N TYR A 138 2.13 9.97 -5.67
CA TYR A 138 0.93 10.07 -4.84
C TYR A 138 -0.23 10.62 -5.68
N ASP A 139 -1.30 9.83 -5.84
CA ASP A 139 -2.43 10.14 -6.71
C ASP A 139 -3.72 10.46 -5.95
N GLY A 140 -3.59 10.83 -4.68
CA GLY A 140 -4.70 11.35 -3.88
C GLY A 140 -5.36 10.32 -2.97
N LEU A 141 -6.48 10.74 -2.40
CA LEU A 141 -7.27 9.97 -1.46
C LEU A 141 -8.39 9.23 -2.18
N TYR A 142 -8.49 7.94 -1.89
CA TYR A 142 -9.54 7.06 -2.36
C TYR A 142 -10.32 6.51 -1.18
N THR A 143 -11.53 6.02 -1.45
CA THR A 143 -12.32 5.28 -0.46
C THR A 143 -12.40 3.83 -0.89
N CYS A 144 -12.13 2.91 0.03
CA CYS A 144 -12.41 1.50 -0.21
C CYS A 144 -13.93 1.31 -0.18
N THR A 145 -14.56 1.03 -1.32
CA THR A 145 -16.02 0.96 -1.43
C THR A 145 -16.56 -0.46 -1.25
N ARG A 146 -15.76 -1.48 -1.57
CA ARG A 146 -16.14 -2.88 -1.50
C ARG A 146 -14.92 -3.78 -1.43
N VAL A 147 -15.01 -4.84 -0.63
CA VAL A 147 -14.03 -5.94 -0.62
C VAL A 147 -14.76 -7.26 -0.76
N THR A 148 -14.24 -8.15 -1.60
CA THR A 148 -14.81 -9.47 -1.86
C THR A 148 -13.68 -10.49 -1.94
N LEU A 149 -13.88 -11.66 -1.36
CA LEU A 149 -13.03 -12.83 -1.59
C LEU A 149 -13.80 -13.74 -2.55
N PHE A 150 -13.21 -14.02 -3.71
CA PHE A 150 -13.78 -14.95 -4.67
C PHE A 150 -12.81 -16.11 -4.86
N SER A 151 -13.34 -17.33 -4.90
CA SER A 151 -12.58 -18.50 -5.31
C SER A 151 -12.55 -18.52 -6.83
N VAL A 152 -11.37 -18.52 -7.43
CA VAL A 152 -11.20 -18.86 -8.84
C VAL A 152 -11.32 -20.37 -8.94
N SER A 153 -12.50 -20.86 -9.32
CA SER A 153 -12.70 -22.28 -9.62
C SER A 153 -11.82 -22.62 -10.82
N THR A 154 -10.71 -23.31 -10.58
CA THR A 154 -9.89 -23.94 -11.61
C THR A 154 -10.76 -24.95 -12.35
N HIS A 155 -11.36 -24.53 -13.46
CA HIS A 155 -11.89 -25.46 -14.44
C HIS A 155 -10.68 -26.02 -15.18
N MET A 156 -10.32 -27.25 -14.85
CA MET A 156 -9.53 -28.13 -15.72
C MET A 156 -10.37 -28.55 -16.93
#